data_AF-A0A2D6E6T7-F1
#
_entry.id   AF-A0A2D6E6T7-F1
#
_cell.length_a   1.000
_cell.length_b   1.000
_cell.length_c   1.000
_cell.angle_alpha   90.00
_cell.angle_beta   90.00
_cell.angle_gamma   90.00
#
_symmetry.space_group_name_H-M   'P 1'
#
loop_
_entity.id
_entity.type
_entity.pdbx_description
1 polymer ?
#
loop_
_entity_poly.entity_id
_entity_poly.type
_entity_poly.pdbx_seq_one_letter_code
_entity_poly.pdbx_strand_id
1 'polypeptide(L)'
;MKNKKNKITTPGYFIKRLRDNGFIVNRIFDKYGEHDPRRWTVMVNPSNESLWITCYTNKEWFGQVMFEMSDGGCNIPKNLHLNTDSLEVVINYLHEFNINAPAATASDNK
;
A
#
# COMPACT_ATOMS: atom_id res chain seq x y z
N MET A 1 15.71 -12.18 23.53
CA MET A 1 15.17 -11.03 22.78
C MET A 1 13.95 -11.50 22.00
N LYS A 2 12.74 -10.99 22.27
CA LYS A 2 11.54 -11.37 21.50
C LYS A 2 11.72 -10.89 20.05
N ASN A 3 11.64 -11.81 19.09
CA ASN A 3 11.65 -11.48 17.66
C ASN A 3 10.52 -10.47 17.38
N LYS A 4 10.87 -9.21 17.12
CA LYS A 4 9.89 -8.16 16.82
C LYS A 4 9.35 -8.46 15.42
N LYS A 5 8.17 -9.09 15.34
CA LYS A 5 7.50 -9.35 14.05
C LYS A 5 7.33 -8.02 13.31
N ASN A 6 7.79 -7.97 12.06
CA ASN A 6 7.61 -6.80 11.20
C ASN A 6 6.11 -6.57 10.99
N LYS A 7 5.66 -5.32 11.16
CA LYS A 7 4.26 -4.94 10.99
C LYS A 7 4.01 -4.44 9.58
N ILE A 8 2.85 -4.78 9.01
CA ILE A 8 2.37 -4.23 7.73
C ILE A 8 2.33 -2.68 7.73
N THR A 9 2.21 -2.06 8.91
CA THR A 9 2.23 -0.60 9.08
C THR A 9 3.60 0.05 8.97
N THR A 10 4.68 -0.72 8.92
CA THR A 10 6.00 -0.17 8.68
C THR A 10 6.15 0.06 7.17
N PRO A 11 6.31 1.31 6.67
CA PRO A 11 6.29 1.59 5.24
C PRO A 11 7.37 0.82 4.48
N GLY A 12 8.56 0.65 5.07
CA GLY A 12 9.64 -0.13 4.45
C GLY A 12 9.28 -1.62 4.29
N TYR A 13 8.62 -2.22 5.28
CA TYR A 13 8.17 -3.60 5.20
C TYR A 13 7.06 -3.76 4.16
N PHE A 14 6.09 -2.85 4.16
CA PHE A 14 4.99 -2.82 3.19
C PHE A 14 5.49 -2.74 1.75
N ILE A 15 6.34 -1.74 1.46
CA ILE A 15 6.93 -1.52 0.13
C ILE A 15 7.73 -2.75 -0.29
N LYS A 16 8.59 -3.27 0.59
CA LYS A 16 9.41 -4.44 0.27
C LYS A 16 8.52 -5.61 -0.16
N ARG A 17 7.49 -5.92 0.62
CA ARG A 17 6.66 -7.08 0.36
C ARG A 17 5.80 -6.94 -0.89
N LEU A 18 5.30 -5.74 -1.22
CA LEU A 18 4.64 -5.52 -2.51
C LEU A 18 5.61 -5.72 -3.68
N ARG A 19 6.85 -5.21 -3.57
CA ARG A 19 7.88 -5.44 -4.59
C ARG A 19 8.28 -6.91 -4.71
N ASP A 20 8.33 -7.64 -3.60
CA ASP A 20 8.54 -9.10 -3.60
C ASP A 20 7.43 -9.85 -4.37
N ASN A 21 6.26 -9.23 -4.56
CA ASN A 21 5.14 -9.74 -5.37
C ASN A 21 5.08 -9.10 -6.78
N GLY A 22 6.15 -8.45 -7.22
CA GLY A 22 6.29 -7.93 -8.60
C GLY A 22 5.72 -6.53 -8.83
N PHE A 23 5.12 -5.88 -7.83
CA PHE A 23 4.59 -4.53 -8.00
C PHE A 23 5.70 -3.47 -8.05
N ILE A 24 5.51 -2.43 -8.86
CA ILE A 24 6.33 -1.22 -8.80
C ILE A 24 5.75 -0.32 -7.72
N VAL A 25 6.53 -0.01 -6.68
CA VAL A 25 6.04 0.79 -5.56
C VAL A 25 7.01 1.92 -5.24
N ASN A 26 6.50 3.15 -5.27
CA ASN A 26 7.21 4.36 -4.89
C ASN A 26 6.74 4.84 -3.52
N ARG A 27 7.69 5.18 -2.65
CA ARG A 27 7.39 5.92 -1.42
C ARG A 27 7.13 7.38 -1.79
N ILE A 28 6.03 7.94 -1.32
CA ILE A 28 5.66 9.31 -1.66
C ILE A 28 5.72 10.21 -0.42
N PHE A 29 5.05 9.82 0.66
CA PHE A 29 5.12 10.53 1.93
C PHE A 29 5.29 9.55 3.09
N ASP A 30 6.15 9.86 4.04
CA ASP A 30 6.35 9.04 5.25
C ASP A 30 6.38 9.86 6.55
N LYS A 31 6.07 11.16 6.45
CA LYS A 31 5.93 12.09 7.57
C LYS A 31 4.76 13.02 7.30
N TYR A 32 3.74 12.88 8.12
CA TYR A 32 2.63 13.82 8.22
C TYR A 32 2.71 14.56 9.57
N GLY A 33 1.88 15.59 9.75
CA GLY A 33 1.84 16.33 11.01
C GLY A 33 1.39 15.47 12.19
N GLU A 34 1.73 15.87 13.42
CA GLU A 34 1.43 15.09 14.64
C GLU A 34 -0.07 14.81 14.85
N HIS A 35 -0.92 15.70 14.35
CA HIS A 35 -2.38 15.58 14.43
C HIS A 35 -3.01 15.00 13.16
N ASP A 36 -2.20 14.66 12.15
CA ASP A 36 -2.68 14.03 10.93
C ASP A 36 -2.79 12.51 11.16
N PRO A 37 -3.96 11.89 10.91
CA PRO A 37 -4.11 10.45 11.09
C PRO A 37 -3.31 9.64 10.05
N ARG A 38 -2.84 10.26 8.95
CA ARG A 38 -2.02 9.59 7.93
C ARG A 38 -0.62 9.34 8.48
N ARG A 39 -0.11 8.13 8.28
CA ARG A 39 1.26 7.75 8.67
C ARG A 39 2.22 7.78 7.51
N TRP A 40 1.77 7.28 6.36
CA TRP A 40 2.55 7.24 5.14
C TRP A 40 1.63 6.96 3.96
N THR A 41 2.12 7.31 2.78
CA THR A 41 1.47 7.07 1.50
C THR A 41 2.49 6.55 0.50
N VAL A 42 2.10 5.50 -0.22
CA VAL A 42 2.86 4.94 -1.33
C VAL A 42 2.04 4.97 -2.60
N MET A 43 2.71 4.98 -3.74
CA MET A 43 2.11 4.86 -5.05
C MET A 43 2.52 3.52 -5.68
N VAL A 44 1.53 2.75 -6.13
CA VAL A 44 1.68 1.46 -6.79
C VAL A 44 1.44 1.64 -8.29
N ASN A 45 2.30 1.04 -9.11
CA ASN A 45 2.24 1.08 -10.59
C ASN A 45 2.11 2.50 -11.19
N PRO A 46 3.02 3.44 -10.87
CA PRO A 46 2.91 4.86 -11.24
C PRO A 46 2.90 5.18 -12.74
N SER A 47 3.26 4.21 -13.59
CA SER A 47 3.31 4.38 -15.06
C SER A 47 2.16 3.66 -15.78
N ASN A 48 1.26 3.02 -15.04
CA ASN A 48 0.14 2.26 -15.59
C ASN A 48 -1.14 2.62 -14.83
N GLU A 49 -1.69 1.73 -14.02
CA GLU A 49 -2.97 1.97 -13.30
C GLU A 49 -2.88 2.96 -12.12
N SER A 50 -1.67 3.33 -11.69
CA SER A 50 -1.38 4.34 -10.65
C SER A 50 -2.34 4.39 -9.46
N LEU A 51 -2.05 3.61 -8.43
CA LEU A 51 -2.85 3.54 -7.21
C LEU A 51 -2.13 4.16 -6.02
N TRP A 52 -2.81 5.03 -5.29
CA TRP A 52 -2.37 5.49 -3.98
C TRP A 52 -2.84 4.54 -2.88
N ILE A 53 -1.91 4.14 -2.01
CA ILE A 53 -2.22 3.44 -0.76
C ILE A 53 -1.75 4.29 0.41
N THR A 54 -2.69 4.71 1.25
CA THR A 54 -2.40 5.52 2.44
C THR A 54 -2.69 4.71 3.71
N CYS A 55 -1.70 4.62 4.58
CA CYS A 55 -1.85 4.02 5.90
C CYS A 55 -2.26 5.08 6.92
N TYR A 56 -3.33 4.81 7.64
CA TYR A 56 -3.85 5.62 8.72
C TYR A 56 -3.63 4.96 10.07
N THR A 57 -3.57 5.76 11.12
CA THR A 57 -3.75 5.30 12.50
C THR A 57 -4.65 6.29 13.23
N ASN A 58 -5.55 5.80 14.08
CA ASN A 58 -6.49 6.62 14.83
C ASN A 58 -7.46 7.45 13.95
N LYS A 59 -7.81 6.99 12.74
CA LYS A 59 -8.76 7.69 11.87
C LYS A 59 -10.18 7.62 12.40
N GLU A 60 -10.68 6.40 12.64
CA GLU A 60 -12.03 6.16 13.17
C GLU A 60 -12.00 5.71 14.63
N TRP A 61 -11.04 4.85 14.99
CA TRP A 61 -10.87 4.35 16.36
C TRP A 61 -9.42 4.43 16.82
N PHE A 62 -9.23 4.76 18.09
CA PHE A 62 -7.92 4.81 18.71
C PHE A 62 -7.23 3.45 18.70
N GLY A 63 -5.95 3.43 18.32
CA GLY A 63 -5.12 2.24 18.18
C GLY A 63 -5.33 1.45 16.89
N GLN A 64 -6.37 1.74 16.10
CA GLN A 64 -6.63 1.01 14.86
C GLN A 64 -5.84 1.57 13.68
N VAL A 65 -5.57 0.67 12.75
CA VAL A 65 -4.83 0.92 11.51
C VAL A 65 -5.78 0.66 10.36
N MET A 66 -5.70 1.49 9.34
CA MET A 66 -6.53 1.37 8.15
C MET A 66 -5.73 1.73 6.91
N PHE A 67 -5.99 1.04 5.81
CA PHE A 67 -5.39 1.35 4.51
C PHE A 67 -6.48 1.89 3.58
N GLU A 68 -6.29 3.09 3.06
CA GLU A 68 -7.12 3.63 1.99
C GLU A 68 -6.48 3.33 0.65
N MET A 69 -7.28 2.87 -0.31
CA MET A 69 -6.90 2.69 -1.70
C MET A 69 -7.62 3.74 -2.55
N SER A 70 -6.89 4.50 -3.35
CA SER A 70 -7.46 5.58 -4.16
C SER A 70 -6.72 5.78 -5.47
N ASP A 71 -7.44 5.70 -6.59
CA ASP A 71 -6.98 6.01 -7.95
C ASP A 71 -7.60 7.31 -8.49
N GLY A 72 -8.15 8.14 -7.60
CA GLY A 72 -8.95 9.32 -7.97
C GLY A 72 -10.43 9.02 -8.25
N GLY A 73 -10.87 7.76 -8.11
CA GLY A 73 -12.24 7.32 -8.34
C GLY A 73 -12.50 6.89 -9.78
N CYS A 74 -11.49 6.34 -10.45
CA CYS A 74 -11.57 5.87 -11.84
C CYS A 74 -12.15 4.44 -11.88
N ASN A 75 -11.44 3.50 -11.26
CA ASN A 75 -11.78 2.09 -11.18
C ASN A 75 -12.05 1.65 -9.73
N ILE A 76 -11.46 2.33 -8.75
CA ILE A 76 -11.64 2.01 -7.33
C ILE A 76 -12.74 2.88 -6.72
N PRO A 77 -13.67 2.30 -5.94
CA PRO A 77 -14.66 3.07 -5.21
C PRO A 77 -14.01 4.11 -4.32
N LYS A 78 -14.55 5.34 -4.34
CA LYS A 78 -14.11 6.38 -3.42
C LYS A 78 -14.30 5.92 -1.97
N ASN A 79 -13.34 6.25 -1.11
CA ASN A 79 -13.32 5.88 0.30
C ASN A 79 -13.26 4.37 0.56
N LEU A 80 -12.59 3.60 -0.31
CA LEU A 80 -12.27 2.21 -0.02
C LEU A 80 -11.23 2.13 1.11
N HIS A 81 -11.64 1.55 2.24
CA HIS A 81 -10.80 1.39 3.42
C HIS A 81 -10.71 -0.08 3.83
N LEU A 82 -9.49 -0.54 4.10
CA LEU A 82 -9.18 -1.89 4.53
C LEU A 82 -8.66 -1.88 5.97
N ASN A 83 -9.29 -2.67 6.83
CA ASN A 83 -8.80 -2.95 8.17
C ASN A 83 -8.21 -4.38 8.17
N THR A 84 -6.88 -4.47 8.02
CA THR A 84 -6.18 -5.76 7.94
C THR A 84 -4.76 -5.65 8.48
N ASP A 85 -4.25 -6.76 9.02
CA ASP A 85 -2.84 -6.93 9.37
C ASP A 85 -2.09 -7.84 8.38
N SER A 86 -2.78 -8.37 7.36
CA SER A 86 -2.26 -9.24 6.31
C SER A 86 -2.03 -8.47 5.02
N LEU A 87 -0.84 -8.62 4.46
CA LEU A 87 -0.52 -8.04 3.16
C LEU A 87 -1.23 -8.77 2.03
N GLU A 88 -1.46 -10.06 2.20
CA GLU A 88 -2.15 -10.90 1.22
C GLU A 88 -3.57 -10.38 0.98
N VAL A 89 -4.25 -9.87 2.00
CA VAL A 89 -5.54 -9.17 1.83
C VAL A 89 -5.38 -7.94 0.95
N VAL A 90 -4.37 -7.10 1.19
CA VAL A 90 -4.08 -5.92 0.35
C VAL A 90 -3.85 -6.34 -1.10
N ILE A 91 -3.05 -7.37 -1.34
CA ILE A 91 -2.74 -7.88 -2.68
C ILE A 91 -3.98 -8.42 -3.39
N ASN A 92 -4.85 -9.15 -2.67
CA ASN A 92 -6.10 -9.66 -3.24
C ASN A 92 -6.99 -8.51 -3.73
N TYR A 93 -7.12 -7.44 -2.95
CA TYR A 93 -7.85 -6.24 -3.38
C TYR A 93 -7.21 -5.58 -4.61
N LEU A 94 -5.87 -5.53 -4.70
CA LEU A 94 -5.21 -5.02 -5.91
C LEU A 94 -5.64 -5.83 -7.15
N HIS A 95 -5.65 -7.16 -7.06
CA HIS A 95 -6.09 -8.02 -8.15
C HIS A 95 -7.59 -7.89 -8.45
N GLU A 96 -8.44 -7.76 -7.44
CA GLU A 96 -9.88 -7.53 -7.60
C GLU A 96 -10.18 -6.26 -8.40
N PHE A 97 -9.35 -5.22 -8.26
CA PHE A 97 -9.46 -3.98 -9.02
C PHE A 97 -8.57 -3.93 -10.28
N ASN A 98 -8.08 -5.08 -10.75
CA ASN A 98 -7.21 -5.21 -11.92
C ASN A 98 -5.89 -4.41 -11.83
N ILE A 99 -5.43 -4.07 -10.63
CA ILE A 99 -4.12 -3.50 -10.38
C ILE A 99 -3.13 -4.67 -10.29
N ASN A 100 -2.50 -5.00 -11.41
CA ASN A 100 -1.62 -6.16 -11.51
C ASN A 100 -0.15 -5.75 -11.55
N ALA A 101 0.73 -6.60 -11.02
CA ALA A 101 2.16 -6.42 -11.23
C ALA A 101 2.45 -6.34 -12.74
N PRO A 102 3.28 -5.38 -13.20
CA PRO A 102 3.65 -5.33 -14.61
C PRO A 102 4.29 -6.66 -15.00
N ALA A 103 3.94 -7.17 -16.19
CA ALA A 103 4.58 -8.35 -16.73
C ALA A 103 6.10 -8.14 -16.68
N ALA A 104 6.83 -9.11 -16.12
CA ALA A 104 8.28 -9.06 -16.10
C ALA A 104 8.76 -8.85 -17.53
N THR A 105 9.22 -7.64 -17.84
CA THR A 105 9.85 -7.38 -19.13
C THR A 105 11.10 -8.25 -19.15
N ALA A 106 11.07 -9.28 -20.00
CA ALA A 106 12.23 -10.11 -20.29
C ALA A 106 13.28 -9.25 -21.01
N SER A 107 13.96 -8.37 -20.28
CA SER A 107 15.05 -7.54 -20.79
C SER A 107 15.80 -6.91 -19.63
N ASP A 108 16.63 -7.71 -18.98
CA ASP A 108 17.89 -7.26 -18.35
C ASP A 108 18.88 -8.43 -18.40
N ASN A 109 19.17 -8.86 -19.63
CA ASN A 109 20.39 -9.59 -19.96
C ASN A 109 21.11 -8.75 -21.03
N LYS A 110 21.97 -7.83 -20.58
CA LYS A 110 23.09 -7.37 -21.38
C LYS A 110 24.21 -6.84 -20.49
#